data_AF-A0A2G9UAN0-F1
#
_entry.id   AF-A0A2G9UAN0-F1
#
_cell.length_a   1.000
_cell.length_b   1.000
_cell.length_c   1.000
_cell.angle_alpha   90.00
_cell.angle_beta   90.00
_cell.angle_gamma   90.00
#
_symmetry.space_group_name_H-M   'P 1'
#
loop_
_entity.id
_entity.type
_entity.pdbx_description
1 polymer ?
#
loop_
_entity_poly.entity_id
_entity_poly.type
_entity_poly.pdbx_seq_one_letter_code
_entity_poly.pdbx_strand_id
1 'polypeptide(L)'
;MTPGSDSKGHAGELTLCGTDPKHYTGSIAWSPVVKESYWIINASLVYVGRTPITNGTAQVAVDTGSSVIVGPTDAIQKMGSDMCMLGFAAIDFPPSYGFSWILGDVFLHNFYSVFDVGNKRVGLAPAA
;
A
#
# COMPACT_ATOMS: atom_id res chain seq x y z
N MET A 1 9.46 -12.40 -21.46
CA MET A 1 8.84 -11.90 -20.22
C MET A 1 7.99 -10.71 -20.59
N THR A 2 6.68 -10.79 -20.41
CA THR A 2 5.81 -9.61 -20.51
C THR A 2 6.02 -8.76 -19.25
N PRO A 3 6.12 -7.43 -19.36
CA PRO A 3 6.13 -6.57 -18.17
C PRO A 3 4.90 -6.90 -17.30
N GLY A 4 5.14 -7.22 -16.01
CA GLY A 4 4.08 -7.51 -15.05
C GLY A 4 3.69 -8.98 -14.87
N SER A 5 4.40 -9.94 -15.49
CA SER A 5 4.19 -11.38 -15.18
C SER A 5 5.23 -11.90 -14.19
N ASP A 6 4.81 -12.66 -13.17
CA ASP A 6 5.73 -13.39 -12.30
C ASP A 6 6.51 -14.50 -13.05
N SER A 7 7.44 -15.16 -12.36
CA SER A 7 8.28 -16.24 -12.93
C SER A 7 7.48 -17.49 -13.35
N LYS A 8 6.20 -17.57 -12.99
CA LYS A 8 5.26 -18.63 -13.37
C LYS A 8 4.26 -18.17 -14.44
N GLY A 9 4.33 -16.92 -14.89
CA GLY A 9 3.45 -16.35 -15.93
C GLY A 9 2.15 -15.73 -15.41
N HIS A 10 1.99 -15.55 -14.09
CA HIS A 10 0.82 -14.85 -13.53
C HIS A 10 0.95 -13.34 -13.73
N ALA A 11 -0.04 -12.75 -14.38
CA ALA A 11 -0.16 -11.30 -14.54
C ALA A 11 -1.09 -10.71 -13.46
N GLY A 12 -1.00 -9.41 -13.22
CA GLY A 12 -1.99 -8.70 -12.40
C GLY A 12 -3.39 -8.73 -13.04
N GLU A 13 -4.43 -8.75 -12.20
CA GLU A 13 -5.83 -8.76 -12.62
C GLU A 13 -6.59 -7.56 -12.01
N LEU A 14 -7.52 -6.98 -12.77
CA LEU A 14 -8.47 -5.98 -12.30
C LEU A 14 -9.90 -6.54 -12.40
N THR A 15 -10.53 -6.76 -11.25
CA THR A 15 -11.95 -7.07 -11.16
C THR A 15 -12.75 -5.77 -11.01
N LEU A 16 -13.77 -5.55 -11.84
CA LEU A 16 -14.68 -4.41 -11.70
C LEU A 16 -15.97 -4.82 -11.01
N CYS A 17 -16.50 -3.95 -10.15
CA CYS A 17 -17.80 -4.09 -9.48
C CYS A 17 -17.93 -5.33 -8.56
N GLY A 18 -16.82 -5.85 -8.06
CA GLY A 18 -16.84 -7.01 -7.17
C GLY A 18 -15.44 -7.41 -6.71
N THR A 19 -15.37 -8.63 -6.18
CA THR A 19 -14.13 -9.28 -5.75
C THR A 19 -14.08 -10.68 -6.35
N ASP A 20 -12.88 -11.21 -6.58
CA ASP A 20 -12.70 -12.63 -6.92
C ASP A 20 -12.10 -13.39 -5.72
N PRO A 21 -12.89 -14.24 -5.04
CA PRO A 21 -12.42 -15.04 -3.90
C PRO A 21 -11.29 -16.03 -4.21
N LYS A 22 -10.98 -16.28 -5.49
CA LYS A 22 -9.84 -17.12 -5.87
C LYS A 22 -8.49 -16.45 -5.64
N HIS A 23 -8.47 -15.11 -5.52
CA HIS A 23 -7.24 -14.31 -5.48
C HIS A 23 -6.90 -13.78 -4.09
N TYR A 24 -7.63 -14.18 -3.05
CA TYR A 24 -7.30 -13.86 -1.67
C TYR A 24 -7.69 -14.96 -0.70
N THR A 25 -7.04 -14.96 0.46
CA THR A 25 -7.34 -15.87 1.56
C THR A 25 -7.87 -15.11 2.77
N GLY A 26 -8.67 -15.79 3.59
CA GLY A 26 -9.25 -15.18 4.80
C GLY A 26 -10.31 -14.12 4.50
N SER A 27 -10.51 -13.20 5.45
CA SER A 27 -11.50 -12.12 5.37
C SER A 27 -10.85 -10.79 4.99
N ILE A 28 -11.55 -9.99 4.20
CA ILE A 28 -11.12 -8.62 3.86
C ILE A 28 -11.23 -7.71 5.09
N ALA A 29 -10.10 -7.11 5.48
CA ALA A 29 -10.03 -6.07 6.50
C ALA A 29 -10.34 -4.71 5.87
N TRP A 30 -11.32 -3.99 6.42
CA TRP A 30 -11.81 -2.74 5.85
C TRP A 30 -11.36 -1.52 6.65
N SER A 31 -10.83 -0.52 5.95
CA SER A 31 -10.42 0.78 6.50
C SER A 31 -11.19 1.91 5.83
N PRO A 32 -11.82 2.83 6.58
CA PRO A 32 -12.52 3.97 6.00
C PRO A 32 -11.54 4.93 5.33
N VAL A 33 -11.95 5.52 4.20
CA VAL A 33 -11.20 6.58 3.51
C VAL A 33 -11.35 7.88 4.29
N VAL A 34 -10.24 8.57 4.49
CA VAL A 34 -10.17 9.81 5.29
C VAL A 34 -10.45 11.05 4.43
N LYS A 35 -10.11 11.02 3.14
CA LYS A 35 -10.32 12.15 2.22
C LYS A 35 -10.51 11.63 0.79
N GLU A 36 -11.68 11.85 0.21
CA GLU A 36 -12.08 11.28 -1.10
C GLU A 36 -11.28 11.77 -2.32
N SER A 37 -10.41 12.77 -2.18
CA SER A 37 -9.52 13.17 -3.28
C SER A 37 -8.53 12.06 -3.66
N TYR A 38 -8.32 11.08 -2.76
CA TYR A 38 -7.41 9.96 -2.97
C TYR A 38 -7.82 8.77 -2.06
N TRP A 39 -7.33 7.55 -2.33
CA TRP A 39 -7.58 6.39 -1.47
C TRP A 39 -6.71 6.41 -0.21
N ILE A 40 -6.96 7.40 0.66
CA ILE A 40 -6.19 7.64 1.88
C ILE A 40 -6.87 6.95 3.06
N ILE A 41 -6.13 6.10 3.76
CA ILE A 41 -6.57 5.43 4.98
C ILE A 41 -5.67 5.80 6.16
N ASN A 42 -6.18 5.61 7.39
CA ASN A 42 -5.38 5.73 8.60
C ASN A 42 -4.62 4.42 8.86
N ALA A 43 -3.32 4.50 9.12
CA ALA A 43 -2.49 3.38 9.58
C ALA A 43 -1.93 3.69 10.97
N SER A 44 -2.30 2.91 11.99
CA SER A 44 -2.03 3.22 13.40
C SER A 44 -0.55 3.22 13.78
N LEU A 45 0.22 2.24 13.29
CA LEU A 45 1.67 2.18 13.47
C LEU A 45 2.26 1.24 12.41
N VAL A 46 3.14 1.75 11.54
CA VAL A 46 3.81 0.92 10.53
C VAL A 46 5.20 0.57 11.03
N TYR A 47 5.60 -0.69 10.87
CA TYR A 47 6.91 -1.20 11.23
C TYR A 47 7.66 -1.67 9.99
N VAL A 48 8.97 -1.45 10.00
CA VAL A 48 9.91 -2.13 9.11
C VAL A 48 10.88 -2.92 9.98
N GLY A 49 10.82 -4.25 9.86
CA GLY A 49 11.45 -5.14 10.83
C GLY A 49 10.88 -4.93 12.23
N ARG A 50 11.69 -4.39 13.15
CA ARG A 50 11.29 -4.03 14.52
C ARG A 50 11.20 -2.52 14.75
N THR A 51 11.51 -1.72 13.73
CA THR A 51 11.60 -0.27 13.85
C THR A 51 10.26 0.35 13.46
N PRO A 52 9.59 1.10 14.36
CA PRO A 52 8.42 1.88 13.98
C PRO A 52 8.85 3.02 13.05
N ILE A 53 8.19 3.11 11.90
CA ILE A 53 8.51 4.11 10.86
C ILE A 53 7.49 5.26 10.84
N THR A 54 6.40 5.15 11.60
CA THR A 54 5.45 6.24 11.84
C THR A 54 5.46 6.64 13.31
N ASN A 55 5.27 7.92 13.61
CA ASN A 55 5.11 8.41 14.99
C ASN A 55 3.61 8.50 15.31
N GLY A 56 2.99 7.34 15.56
CA GLY A 56 1.54 7.20 15.71
C GLY A 56 0.82 7.00 14.37
N THR A 57 -0.46 7.38 14.33
CA THR A 57 -1.32 7.20 13.16
C THR A 57 -0.83 8.03 11.98
N ALA A 58 -0.51 7.37 10.88
CA ALA A 58 -0.17 8.01 9.61
C ALA A 58 -1.35 7.96 8.64
N GLN A 59 -1.47 8.99 7.80
CA GLN A 59 -2.33 8.98 6.63
C GLN A 59 -1.56 8.40 5.44
N VAL A 60 -2.10 7.34 4.86
CA VAL A 60 -1.43 6.52 3.87
C VAL A 60 -2.29 6.41 2.62
N ALA A 61 -1.71 6.79 1.48
CA ALA A 61 -2.28 6.61 0.16
C ALA A 61 -2.08 5.16 -0.31
N VAL A 62 -3.14 4.50 -0.75
CA VAL A 62 -3.08 3.20 -1.41
C VAL A 62 -3.06 3.43 -2.92
N ASP A 63 -1.94 3.13 -3.59
CA ASP A 63 -1.68 3.58 -4.96
C ASP A 63 -1.17 2.45 -5.87
N THR A 64 -2.06 1.93 -6.72
CA THR A 64 -1.69 0.96 -7.76
C THR A 64 -0.76 1.55 -8.83
N GLY A 65 -0.64 2.88 -8.91
CA GLY A 65 0.23 3.60 -9.84
C GLY A 65 1.67 3.80 -9.35
N SER A 66 1.96 3.49 -8.09
CA SER A 66 3.32 3.52 -7.53
C SER A 66 3.93 2.13 -7.52
N SER A 67 5.16 1.98 -8.02
CA SER A 67 5.86 0.69 -7.99
C SER A 67 6.42 0.34 -6.61
N VAL A 68 6.71 1.33 -5.76
CA VAL A 68 7.43 1.15 -4.49
C VAL A 68 6.61 1.72 -3.32
N ILE A 69 7.03 1.40 -2.10
CA ILE A 69 6.54 2.08 -0.91
C ILE A 69 7.25 3.44 -0.84
N VAL A 70 6.48 4.51 -0.67
CA VAL A 70 7.04 5.87 -0.51
C VAL A 70 6.80 6.34 0.91
N GLY A 71 7.78 6.98 1.52
CA GLY A 71 7.65 7.59 2.84
C GLY A 71 8.56 8.80 3.06
N PRO A 72 8.42 9.49 4.21
CA PRO A 72 9.23 10.65 4.55
C PRO A 72 10.71 10.30 4.60
N THR A 73 11.55 11.25 4.18
CA THR A 73 12.99 11.03 4.03
C THR A 73 13.62 10.59 5.35
N ASP A 74 13.23 11.20 6.48
CA ASP A 74 13.79 10.87 7.79
C ASP A 74 13.42 9.44 8.24
N ALA A 75 12.19 8.98 7.94
CA ALA A 75 11.72 7.65 8.26
C ALA A 75 12.42 6.58 7.42
N ILE A 76 12.57 6.84 6.12
CA ILE A 76 13.27 5.94 5.20
C ILE A 76 14.76 5.84 5.54
N GLN A 77 15.43 6.96 5.88
CA GLN A 77 16.83 6.94 6.29
C GLN A 77 17.07 6.19 7.61
N LYS A 78 16.12 6.22 8.55
CA LYS A 78 16.19 5.46 9.80
C LYS A 78 16.17 3.93 9.59
N MET A 79 15.70 3.45 8.44
CA MET A 79 15.74 2.02 8.12
C MET A 79 17.18 1.49 7.95
N GLY A 80 18.15 2.39 7.70
CA GLY A 80 19.58 2.10 7.82
C GLY A 80 20.19 1.24 6.70
N SER A 81 21.52 1.11 6.74
CA SER A 81 22.35 0.34 5.81
C SER A 81 22.09 -1.17 5.79
N ASP A 82 21.35 -1.67 6.79
CA ASP A 82 21.12 -3.10 7.00
C ASP A 82 19.92 -3.61 6.19
N MET A 83 19.18 -2.72 5.53
CA MET A 83 18.03 -3.07 4.71
C MET A 83 18.25 -2.73 3.23
N CYS A 84 17.90 -3.67 2.35
CA CYS A 84 17.88 -3.40 0.91
C CYS A 84 16.77 -2.42 0.56
N MET A 85 17.17 -1.23 0.11
CA MET A 85 16.29 -0.09 -0.16
C MET A 85 15.46 -0.19 -1.44
N LEU A 86 15.64 -1.23 -2.27
CA LEU A 86 15.03 -1.33 -3.60
C LEU A 86 13.50 -1.25 -3.61
N GLY A 87 12.84 -1.56 -2.50
CA GLY A 87 11.38 -1.48 -2.36
C GLY A 87 10.84 -0.17 -1.78
N PHE A 88 11.71 0.79 -1.47
CA PHE A 88 11.36 2.04 -0.78
C PHE A 88 11.90 3.27 -1.51
N ALA A 89 11.12 4.35 -1.51
CA ALA A 89 11.57 5.67 -1.95
C ALA A 89 11.33 6.72 -0.86
N ALA A 90 12.30 7.62 -0.71
CA ALA A 90 12.24 8.77 0.19
C ALA A 90 11.71 9.99 -0.57
N ILE A 91 10.50 10.45 -0.25
CA ILE A 91 9.90 11.66 -0.82
C ILE A 91 9.12 12.38 0.28
N ASP A 92 9.44 13.66 0.48
CA ASP A 92 8.69 14.54 1.38
C ASP A 92 7.59 15.27 0.60
N PHE A 93 6.35 14.85 0.81
CA PHE A 93 5.18 15.48 0.16
C PHE A 93 4.77 16.77 0.88
N PRO A 94 4.33 17.81 0.14
CA PRO A 94 3.71 18.98 0.73
C PRO A 94 2.48 18.61 1.58
N PRO A 95 2.22 19.31 2.72
CA PRO A 95 1.08 19.02 3.58
C PRO A 95 -0.30 19.06 2.90
N SER A 96 -0.43 19.76 1.77
CA SER A 96 -1.67 19.86 0.98
C SER A 96 -2.20 18.52 0.46
N TYR A 97 -1.32 17.53 0.28
CA TYR A 97 -1.69 16.19 -0.17
C TYR A 97 -2.47 15.41 0.90
N GLY A 98 -2.22 15.66 2.20
CA GLY A 98 -2.91 14.99 3.30
C GLY A 98 -2.51 13.53 3.51
N PHE A 99 -1.36 13.12 3.01
CA PHE A 99 -0.71 11.84 3.31
C PHE A 99 0.80 12.06 3.34
N SER A 100 1.51 11.15 4.02
CA SER A 100 2.97 11.13 4.06
C SER A 100 3.55 9.82 3.54
N TRP A 101 2.70 8.83 3.27
CA TRP A 101 3.10 7.51 2.80
C TRP A 101 2.27 7.06 1.60
N ILE A 102 2.89 6.27 0.73
CA ILE A 102 2.23 5.56 -0.36
C ILE A 102 2.51 4.07 -0.24
N LEU A 103 1.47 3.25 -0.26
CA LEU A 103 1.54 1.80 -0.44
C LEU A 103 1.40 1.48 -1.92
N GLY A 104 2.54 1.27 -2.59
CA GLY A 104 2.62 0.87 -3.98
C GLY A 104 2.70 -0.65 -4.18
N ASP A 105 3.09 -1.06 -5.37
CA ASP A 105 3.11 -2.46 -5.84
C ASP A 105 3.89 -3.40 -4.92
N VAL A 106 5.03 -2.97 -4.35
CA VAL A 106 5.77 -3.77 -3.34
C VAL A 106 4.87 -4.26 -2.19
N PHE A 107 3.92 -3.43 -1.77
CA PHE A 107 2.89 -3.83 -0.79
C PHE A 107 1.74 -4.58 -1.47
N LEU A 108 1.16 -4.00 -2.51
CA LEU A 108 -0.07 -4.50 -3.15
C LEU A 108 0.10 -5.87 -3.81
N HIS A 109 1.31 -6.26 -4.18
CA HIS A 109 1.63 -7.58 -4.69
C HIS A 109 1.32 -8.70 -3.68
N ASN A 110 1.42 -8.41 -2.38
CA ASN A 110 1.17 -9.37 -1.31
C ASN A 110 -0.27 -9.30 -0.76
N PHE A 111 -1.03 -8.28 -1.14
CA PHE A 111 -2.36 -8.01 -0.61
C PHE A 111 -3.38 -7.74 -1.72
N TYR A 112 -4.40 -8.59 -1.78
CA TYR A 112 -5.58 -8.32 -2.56
C TYR A 112 -6.25 -7.05 -2.03
N SER A 113 -6.48 -6.10 -2.93
CA SER A 113 -6.89 -4.74 -2.58
C SER A 113 -8.21 -4.39 -3.24
N VAL A 114 -9.17 -3.92 -2.43
CA VAL A 114 -10.52 -3.57 -2.88
C VAL A 114 -10.78 -2.10 -2.64
N PHE A 115 -11.18 -1.39 -3.69
CA PHE A 115 -11.46 0.04 -3.65
C PHE A 115 -12.99 0.27 -3.74
N ASP A 116 -13.63 0.44 -2.59
CA ASP A 116 -15.09 0.51 -2.46
C ASP A 116 -15.56 1.97 -2.44
N VAL A 117 -15.93 2.47 -3.61
CA VAL A 117 -16.41 3.85 -3.80
C VAL A 117 -17.73 4.09 -3.07
N GLY A 118 -18.64 3.11 -3.09
CA GLY A 118 -19.98 3.25 -2.51
C GLY A 118 -19.94 3.43 -0.99
N ASN A 119 -19.04 2.70 -0.32
CA ASN A 119 -18.89 2.77 1.14
C ASN A 119 -17.68 3.58 1.60
N LYS A 120 -16.94 4.21 0.68
CA LYS A 120 -15.77 5.07 0.96
C LYS A 120 -14.74 4.37 1.85
N ARG A 121 -14.29 3.19 1.42
CA ARG A 121 -13.35 2.36 2.18
C ARG A 121 -12.40 1.58 1.27
N VAL A 122 -11.24 1.22 1.81
CA VAL A 122 -10.31 0.28 1.19
C VAL A 122 -10.33 -1.03 1.95
N GLY A 123 -10.36 -2.14 1.22
CA GLY A 123 -10.29 -3.50 1.76
C GLY A 123 -8.94 -4.13 1.44
N LEU A 124 -8.34 -4.83 2.39
CA LEU A 124 -7.09 -5.57 2.21
C LEU A 124 -7.24 -7.01 2.73
N ALA A 125 -6.75 -7.98 1.97
CA ALA A 125 -6.64 -9.38 2.37
C ALA A 125 -5.32 -9.97 1.84
N PRO A 126 -4.73 -10.99 2.49
CA PRO A 126 -3.58 -11.70 1.92
C PRO A 126 -3.93 -12.26 0.53
N ALA A 127 -3.09 -11.98 -0.46
CA ALA A 127 -3.22 -12.56 -1.79
C ALA A 127 -3.04 -14.09 -1.73
N ALA A 128 -3.73 -14.82 -2.62
CA ALA A 128 -3.72 -16.29 -2.68
C ALA A 128 -2.69 -16.83 -3.69
#